data_AF-A0AA51MNU3-F1
#
_entry.id   AF-A0AA51MNU3-F1
#
_cell.length_a   1.000
_cell.length_b   1.000
_cell.length_c   1.000
_cell.angle_alpha   90.00
_cell.angle_beta   90.00
_cell.angle_gamma   90.00
#
_symmetry.space_group_name_H-M   'P 1'
#
loop_
_entity.id
_entity.type
_entity.pdbx_description
1 polymer ?
#
loop_
_entity_poly.entity_id
_entity_poly.type
_entity_poly.pdbx_seq_one_letter_code
_entity_poly.pdbx_strand_id
1 'polypeptide(L)' 'MSKEDQRIHPYPVRLTKELREKLDTAAKAAGRSLNAEMLLRLEASFSELSTDDQPMTAAQVRELIREELTKAGK' A
#
# COMPACT_ATOMS: atom_id res chain seq x y z
N MET A 1 -17.99 8.27 15.52
CA MET A 1 -16.53 8.09 15.69
C MET A 1 -15.98 9.38 16.28
N SER A 2 -15.59 9.34 17.56
CA SER A 2 -15.16 10.52 18.32
C SER A 2 -13.83 11.05 17.79
N LYS A 3 -13.65 12.38 17.77
CA LYS A 3 -12.48 13.10 17.23
C LYS A 3 -11.14 12.79 17.93
N GLU A 4 -11.10 11.85 18.88
CA GLU A 4 -9.90 11.50 19.66
C GLU A 4 -8.93 10.56 18.94
N ASP A 5 -9.41 9.73 18.00
CA ASP A 5 -8.60 8.73 17.28
C ASP A 5 -7.61 9.31 16.25
N GLN A 6 -7.68 10.61 15.96
CA GLN A 6 -6.80 11.27 14.96
C GLN A 6 -5.63 12.04 15.59
N ARG A 7 -5.37 11.88 16.89
CA ARG A 7 -4.18 12.47 17.51
C ARG A 7 -2.94 11.70 17.05
N ILE A 8 -2.33 12.16 15.96
CA ILE A 8 -1.06 11.65 15.47
C ILE A 8 0.01 12.00 16.52
N HIS A 9 0.43 11.00 17.29
CA HIS A 9 1.54 11.14 18.22
C HIS A 9 2.86 11.22 17.43
N PRO A 10 3.69 12.25 17.64
CA PRO A 10 4.99 12.33 16.98
C PRO A 10 5.86 11.12 17.33
N TYR A 11 6.30 10.39 16.31
CA TYR A 11 7.22 9.26 16.46
C TYR A 11 8.64 9.67 16.00
N PRO A 12 9.61 9.81 16.92
CA PRO A 12 10.95 10.22 16.55
C PRO A 12 11.70 9.08 15.84
N VAL A 13 11.91 9.22 14.53
CA VAL A 13 12.68 8.26 13.72
C VAL A 13 14.15 8.65 13.69
N ARG A 14 15.04 7.70 14.02
CA ARG A 14 16.49 7.88 13.87
C ARG A 14 16.89 7.48 12.45
N LEU A 15 17.27 8.47 11.64
CA LEU A 15 17.74 8.28 10.27
C LEU A 15 19.23 8.58 10.17
N THR A 16 19.95 7.83 9.33
CA THR A 16 21.30 8.25 8.90
C THR A 16 21.19 9.52 8.06
N LYS A 17 22.26 10.32 8.03
CA LYS A 17 22.30 11.58 7.25
C LYS A 17 21.96 11.33 5.78
N GLU A 18 22.59 10.32 5.19
CA GLU A 18 22.40 9.95 3.78
C GLU A 18 20.95 9.56 3.48
N LEU A 19 20.32 8.75 4.35
CA LEU A 19 18.94 8.34 4.16
C LEU A 19 17.98 9.53 4.27
N ARG A 20 18.23 10.44 5.21
CA ARG A 20 17.44 11.67 5.36
C ARG A 20 17.53 12.54 4.12
N GLU A 21 18.73 12.73 3.56
CA GLU A 21 18.94 13.54 2.34
C GLU A 21 18.26 12.92 1.11
N LYS A 22 18.32 11.59 0.97
CA LYS A 22 17.60 10.86 -0.08
C LYS A 22 16.08 11.05 0.01
N LEU A 23 15.52 10.92 1.21
CA LEU A 23 14.08 11.12 1.44
C LEU A 23 13.67 12.57 1.23
N ASP A 24 14.47 13.54 1.67
CA ASP A 24 14.18 14.97 1.49
C ASP A 24 14.19 15.37 0.00
N THR A 25 15.15 14.86 -0.76
CA THR A 25 15.23 15.07 -2.20
C THR A 25 13.99 14.50 -2.91
N ALA A 26 13.60 13.27 -2.56
CA ALA A 26 12.42 12.63 -3.14
C ALA A 26 11.12 13.37 -2.77
N ALA A 27 10.97 13.79 -1.51
CA ALA A 27 9.82 14.54 -1.04
C ALA A 27 9.67 15.87 -1.79
N LYS A 28 10.78 16.60 -1.97
CA LYS A 28 10.81 17.85 -2.76
C LYS A 28 10.45 17.62 -4.23
N ALA A 29 11.01 16.59 -4.85
CA ALA A 29 10.70 16.25 -6.25
C ALA A 29 9.21 15.88 -6.43
N ALA A 30 8.59 15.25 -5.42
CA ALA A 30 7.18 14.90 -5.42
C ALA A 30 6.24 16.04 -4.95
N GLY A 31 6.78 17.19 -4.52
CA GLY A 31 5.99 18.30 -3.98
C GLY A 31 5.30 17.99 -2.64
N ARG A 32 5.84 17.04 -1.85
CA ARG A 32 5.27 16.58 -0.58
C ARG A 32 6.19 16.92 0.59
N SER A 33 5.63 16.92 1.80
CA SER A 33 6.46 17.00 3.02
C SER A 33 7.24 15.70 3.21
N LEU A 34 8.39 15.78 3.90
CA LEU A 34 9.18 14.61 4.25
C LEU A 34 8.34 13.55 5.00
N ASN A 35 7.43 13.99 5.88
CA ASN A 35 6.54 13.10 6.61
C ASN A 35 5.56 12.38 5.68
N ALA A 36 4.95 13.09 4.73
CA ALA A 36 4.03 12.50 3.77
C ALA A 36 4.73 11.48 2.85
N GLU A 37 5.97 11.76 2.43
CA GLU A 37 6.78 10.82 1.64
C GLU A 37 7.14 9.56 2.45
N MET A 38 7.50 9.71 3.73
CA MET A 38 7.76 8.56 4.61
C MET A 38 6.52 7.69 4.79
N LEU A 39 5.37 8.31 5.08
CA LEU A 39 4.10 7.57 5.25
C LEU A 39 3.71 6.82 3.98
N LEU A 40 3.77 7.49 2.81
CA LEU A 40 3.47 6.86 1.52
C LEU A 40 4.32 5.61 1.29
N ARG A 41 5.64 5.69 1.51
CA ARG A 41 6.54 4.55 1.33
C ARG A 41 6.28 3.43 2.31
N LEU A 42 5.98 3.77 3.56
CA LEU A 42 5.63 2.79 4.58
C LEU A 42 4.32 2.08 4.22
N GLU A 43 3.27 2.82 3.87
CA GLU A 43 1.99 2.25 3.42
C GLU A 43 2.17 1.35 2.19
N ALA A 44 2.92 1.79 1.19
CA ALA A 44 3.23 0.99 0.01
C ALA A 44 3.94 -0.32 0.36
N SER A 45 4.88 -0.28 1.32
CA SER A 45 5.59 -1.49 1.76
C SER A 45 4.70 -2.54 2.43
N PHE A 46 3.57 -2.11 3.02
CA PHE A 46 2.55 -3.02 3.56
C PHE A 46 1.50 -3.44 2.52
N SER A 47 1.27 -2.61 1.49
CA SER A 47 0.35 -2.95 0.40
C SER A 47 0.88 -4.07 -0.48
N GLU A 48 2.19 -4.13 -0.74
CA GLU A 48 2.82 -5.23 -1.50
C GLU A 48 2.84 -6.56 -0.75
N LEU A 49 2.66 -6.54 0.59
CA LEU A 49 2.52 -7.74 1.41
C LEU A 49 1.09 -8.30 1.42
N SER A 50 0.13 -7.58 0.82
CA SER A 50 -1.22 -8.11 0.60
C SER A 50 -1.17 -9.04 -0.60
N THR A 51 -0.94 -10.32 -0.34
CA THR A 51 -1.02 -11.45 -1.27
C THR A 51 -2.42 -11.69 -1.85
N ASP A 52 -3.16 -10.63 -2.19
CA ASP A 52 -4.40 -10.72 -2.98
C ASP A 52 -4.10 -10.55 -4.48
N ASP A 53 -2.91 -10.07 -4.84
CA ASP A 53 -2.42 -10.04 -6.22
C ASP A 53 -1.58 -11.29 -6.56
N GLN A 54 -1.99 -12.45 -6.03
CA GLN A 54 -1.50 -13.71 -6.59
C GLN A 54 -2.19 -13.89 -7.95
N PRO A 55 -1.44 -13.90 -9.07
CA PRO A 55 -2.06 -14.12 -10.37
C PRO A 55 -2.80 -15.45 -10.34
N MET A 56 -4.11 -15.42 -10.61
CA MET A 56 -4.91 -16.64 -10.70
C MET A 56 -4.27 -17.60 -11.70
N THR A 57 -4.11 -18.86 -11.30
CA THR A 57 -3.65 -19.90 -12.22
C THR A 57 -4.68 -20.11 -13.32
N ALA A 58 -4.24 -20.53 -14.49
CA ALA A 58 -5.13 -20.85 -15.61
C ALA A 58 -6.20 -21.89 -15.23
N ALA A 59 -5.93 -22.76 -14.25
CA ALA A 59 -6.89 -23.73 -13.73
C ALA A 59 -8.02 -23.05 -12.93
N GLN A 60 -7.68 -22.10 -12.05
CA GLN A 60 -8.66 -21.33 -11.26
C GLN A 60 -9.55 -20.46 -12.16
N VAL A 61 -8.98 -19.87 -13.22
CA VAL A 61 -9.76 -19.09 -14.21
C VAL A 61 -10.77 -19.99 -14.95
N ARG A 62 -10.37 -21.21 -15.32
CA ARG A 62 -11.28 -22.16 -16.00
C ARG A 62 -12.43 -22.60 -15.10
N GLU A 63 -12.19 -22.80 -13.81
CA GLU A 63 -13.23 -23.19 -12.87
C GLU A 63 -14.25 -22.06 -12.67
N LEU A 64 -13.78 -20.82 -12.49
CA LEU A 64 -14.65 -19.65 -12.37
C LEU A 64 -15.58 -19.47 -13.59
N ILE A 65 -15.04 -19.66 -14.81
CA ILE A 65 -15.85 -19.59 -16.03
C ILE A 65 -16.93 -20.68 -16.04
N ARG A 66 -16.62 -21.91 -15.59
CA ARG A 66 -17.61 -22.99 -15.52
C ARG A 66 -18.74 -22.65 -14.56
N GLU A 67 -18.40 -22.15 -13.38
CA GLU A 67 -19.39 -21.76 -12.35
C GLU A 67 -20.35 -20.69 -12.89
N GLU A 68 -19.84 -19.66 -13.55
CA GLU A 68 -20.68 -18.59 -14.10
C GLU A 68 -21.57 -19.04 -15.26
N LEU A 69 -21.07 -19.93 -16.12
CA LEU A 69 -21.90 -20.54 -17.17
C LEU A 69 -23.02 -21.42 -16.59
N THR A 70 -22.79 -22.09 -15.46
CA THR A 70 -23.83 -22.90 -14.80
C THR A 70 -24.88 -22.06 -14.07
N LYS A 71 -24.51 -20.90 -13.52
CA LYS A 71 -25.47 -19.94 -12.95
C LYS A 71 -26.32 -19.25 -14.02
N ALA A 72 -25.74 -18.94 -15.18
CA ALA A 72 -26.46 -18.27 -16.27
C ALA A 72 -27.44 -19.20 -17.01
N GLY A 73 -27.33 -20.51 -16.85
CA GLY A 73 -28.19 -21.51 -17.47
C GLY A 73 -29.44 -21.91 -16.66
N LYS A 74 -29.75 -21.22 -15.57
CA LYS A 74 -30.88 -21.49 -14.67
C LYS A 74 -31.69 -20.23 -14.43
#